data_AF-A0A080WN67-F1
#
_entry.id   AF-A0A080WN67-F1
#
_cell.length_a   1.000
_cell.length_b   1.000
_cell.length_c   1.000
_cell.angle_alpha   90.00
_cell.angle_beta   90.00
_cell.angle_gamma   90.00
#
_symmetry.space_group_name_H-M   'P 1'
#
loop_
_entity.id
_entity.type
_entity.pdbx_description
1 polymer ?
#
loop_
_entity_poly.entity_id
_entity_poly.type
_entity_poly.pdbx_seq_one_letter_code
_entity_poly.pdbx_strand_id
1 'polypeptide(L)'
;MPYFEKRKLTRRAINFLFLGFSLPPILDVSSGLSEYLKSLNALLLEFESFQQIHSVDGGPAATLARARLPHMFKRSGQSTKVRRTSSATEIGLPMQSGGVDHHSELKPMGNMASAGGTSAVSTFPSNSESQDLLPGEEYTFLLTPSLPFDPDYFEIFATLCDVLIDCYSRLVSLVSHPSLCNAAMGELFTKADAKLRKVIVSGIVREFEDASRASAKSEIAGVGRMVLGGLLG
;
A
#
# COMPACT_ATOMS: atom_id res chain seq x y z
N MET A 1 29.41 6.81 3.76
CA MET A 1 28.51 5.64 3.95
C MET A 1 27.14 5.96 3.39
N PRO A 2 26.68 5.32 2.30
CA PRO A 2 25.28 5.38 1.86
C PRO A 2 24.43 4.42 2.71
N TYR A 3 24.54 4.53 4.05
CA TYR A 3 24.10 3.47 4.97
C TYR A 3 22.59 3.22 4.87
N PHE A 4 21.84 4.28 4.60
CA PHE A 4 20.44 4.25 4.23
C PHE A 4 20.12 5.46 3.35
N GLU A 5 19.44 5.28 2.21
CA GLU A 5 18.84 6.40 1.49
C GLU A 5 17.63 6.90 2.28
N LYS A 6 17.66 8.15 2.77
CA LYS A 6 16.58 8.71 3.60
C LYS A 6 15.20 8.50 2.98
N ARG A 7 15.04 8.73 1.66
CA ARG A 7 13.78 8.53 0.93
C ARG A 7 13.26 7.08 1.03
N LYS A 8 14.13 6.07 0.90
CA LYS A 8 13.74 4.66 1.00
C LYS A 8 13.38 4.29 2.44
N LEU A 9 14.12 4.79 3.43
CA LEU A 9 13.77 4.62 4.83
C LEU A 9 12.44 5.27 5.20
N THR A 10 12.22 6.53 4.81
CA THR A 10 10.95 7.23 5.04
C THR A 10 9.78 6.46 4.43
N ARG A 11 9.89 5.97 3.18
CA ARG A 11 8.83 5.14 2.58
C ARG A 11 8.60 3.83 3.35
N ARG A 12 9.67 3.18 3.82
CA ARG A 12 9.55 1.97 4.65
C ARG A 12 8.92 2.26 6.02
N ALA A 13 9.28 3.37 6.64
CA ALA A 13 8.75 3.85 7.91
C ALA A 13 7.25 4.17 7.78
N ILE A 14 6.83 4.85 6.71
CA ILE A 14 5.40 5.08 6.39
C ILE A 14 4.67 3.72 6.28
N ASN A 15 5.18 2.77 5.50
CA ASN A 15 4.56 1.45 5.36
C ASN A 15 4.47 0.72 6.72
N PHE A 16 5.54 0.72 7.52
CA PHE A 16 5.56 0.09 8.85
C PHE A 16 4.64 0.80 9.86
N LEU A 17 4.50 2.13 9.78
CA LEU A 17 3.58 2.91 10.59
C LEU A 17 2.12 2.58 10.27
N PHE A 18 1.76 2.45 9.00
CA PHE A 18 0.42 2.03 8.58
C PHE A 18 0.07 0.64 9.13
N LEU A 19 0.99 -0.33 9.06
CA LEU A 19 0.79 -1.64 9.70
C LEU A 19 0.66 -1.50 11.22
N GLY A 20 1.52 -0.71 11.88
CA GLY A 20 1.50 -0.46 13.32
C GLY A 20 0.19 0.14 13.82
N PHE A 21 -0.38 1.12 13.11
CA PHE A 21 -1.69 1.70 13.43
C PHE A 21 -2.87 0.75 13.17
N SER A 22 -2.72 -0.19 12.22
CA SER A 22 -3.81 -1.11 11.83
C SER A 22 -3.97 -2.31 12.77
N LEU A 23 -2.95 -2.64 13.57
CA LEU A 23 -2.98 -3.79 14.46
C LEU A 23 -3.83 -3.57 15.74
N PRO A 24 -3.74 -2.45 16.48
CA PRO A 24 -4.53 -2.23 17.70
C PRO A 24 -6.06 -2.35 17.51
N PRO A 25 -6.69 -1.80 16.45
CA PRO A 25 -8.13 -2.00 16.21
C PRO A 25 -8.52 -3.49 16.08
N ILE A 26 -7.64 -4.31 15.51
CA ILE A 26 -7.86 -5.76 15.39
C ILE A 26 -7.68 -6.46 16.74
N LEU A 27 -6.75 -5.99 17.58
CA LEU A 27 -6.62 -6.46 18.96
C LEU A 27 -7.90 -6.14 19.73
N ASP A 28 -8.39 -4.91 19.73
CA ASP A 28 -9.54 -4.52 20.57
C ASP A 28 -10.86 -5.16 20.13
N VAL A 29 -11.14 -5.21 18.82
CA VAL A 29 -12.44 -5.69 18.29
C VAL A 29 -12.57 -7.22 18.30
N SER A 30 -11.48 -7.98 18.30
CA SER A 30 -11.54 -9.45 18.15
C SER A 30 -11.87 -10.19 19.47
N SER A 31 -13.06 -10.78 19.53
CA SER A 31 -13.54 -11.49 20.73
C SER A 31 -12.99 -12.92 20.85
N GLY A 32 -12.85 -13.63 19.73
CA GLY A 32 -12.38 -15.00 19.69
C GLY A 32 -11.15 -15.22 18.79
N LEU A 33 -10.34 -16.23 19.14
CA LEU A 33 -9.11 -16.59 18.41
C LEU A 33 -9.32 -16.80 16.90
N SER A 34 -10.46 -17.39 16.50
CA SER A 34 -10.80 -17.59 15.08
C SER A 34 -11.06 -16.28 14.34
N GLU A 35 -11.64 -15.29 15.02
CA GLU A 35 -11.95 -13.97 14.47
C GLU A 35 -10.65 -13.18 14.34
N TYR A 36 -9.87 -13.11 15.42
CA TYR A 36 -8.55 -12.46 15.47
C TYR A 36 -7.63 -12.94 14.35
N LEU A 37 -7.47 -14.27 14.18
CA LEU A 37 -6.60 -14.78 13.13
C LEU A 37 -7.15 -14.55 11.71
N LYS A 38 -8.46 -14.41 11.52
CA LYS A 38 -9.04 -14.06 10.21
C LYS A 38 -8.81 -12.60 9.86
N SER A 39 -9.09 -11.67 10.78
CA SER A 39 -8.84 -10.23 10.55
C SER A 39 -7.35 -9.92 10.45
N LEU A 40 -6.49 -10.56 11.25
CA LEU A 40 -5.03 -10.45 11.12
C LEU A 40 -4.53 -10.96 9.75
N ASN A 41 -5.05 -12.09 9.25
CA ASN A 41 -4.72 -12.56 7.90
C ASN A 41 -5.23 -11.61 6.80
N ALA A 42 -6.39 -10.96 7.00
CA ALA A 42 -6.96 -9.99 6.07
C ALA A 42 -6.10 -8.72 6.01
N LEU A 43 -5.75 -8.11 7.16
CA LEU A 43 -4.82 -6.99 7.23
C LEU A 43 -3.47 -7.31 6.58
N LEU A 44 -2.88 -8.46 6.91
CA LEU A 44 -1.61 -8.89 6.30
C LEU A 44 -1.74 -9.29 4.82
N LEU A 45 -2.95 -9.35 4.25
CA LEU A 45 -3.19 -9.49 2.81
C LEU A 45 -3.37 -8.12 2.15
N GLU A 46 -4.15 -7.23 2.75
CA GLU A 46 -4.27 -5.83 2.34
C GLU A 46 -2.91 -5.13 2.32
N PHE A 47 -2.08 -5.32 3.36
CA PHE A 47 -0.74 -4.75 3.43
C PHE A 47 0.23 -5.33 2.41
N GLU A 48 0.15 -6.63 2.08
CA GLU A 48 0.92 -7.20 0.96
C GLU A 48 0.46 -6.64 -0.40
N SER A 49 -0.81 -6.29 -0.56
CA SER A 49 -1.34 -5.62 -1.76
C SER A 49 -0.84 -4.18 -1.84
N PHE A 50 -0.97 -3.42 -0.75
CA PHE A 50 -0.46 -2.05 -0.62
C PHE A 50 1.03 -1.98 -0.93
N GLN A 51 1.85 -2.87 -0.36
CA GLN A 51 3.30 -2.90 -0.63
C GLN A 51 3.66 -3.24 -2.09
N GLN A 52 2.84 -4.00 -2.82
CA GLN A 52 3.09 -4.30 -4.24
C GLN A 52 2.90 -3.05 -5.11
N ILE A 53 1.86 -2.27 -4.84
CA ILE A 53 1.59 -1.02 -5.54
C ILE A 53 2.61 0.05 -5.09
N HIS A 54 2.73 0.25 -3.78
CA HIS A 54 3.57 1.25 -3.12
C HIS A 54 4.98 0.72 -2.79
N SER A 55 5.63 0.13 -3.79
CA SER A 55 6.93 -0.54 -3.68
C SER A 55 8.05 0.35 -3.09
N VAL A 56 8.60 -0.06 -1.94
CA VAL A 56 9.60 0.71 -1.15
C VAL A 56 10.84 1.11 -1.97
N ASP A 57 11.31 0.24 -2.86
CA ASP A 57 12.60 0.38 -3.54
C ASP A 57 12.62 1.44 -4.66
N GLY A 58 11.48 2.08 -4.96
CA GLY A 58 11.35 3.09 -6.01
C GLY A 58 11.31 2.55 -7.44
N GLY A 59 11.23 1.22 -7.61
CA GLY A 59 10.79 0.63 -8.87
C GLY A 59 9.39 1.15 -9.24
N PRO A 60 9.04 1.23 -10.54
CA PRO A 60 7.76 1.77 -10.96
C PRO A 60 6.63 0.98 -10.29
N ALA A 61 5.69 1.69 -9.67
CA ALA A 61 4.49 1.12 -9.08
C ALA A 61 3.89 0.11 -10.06
N ALA A 62 3.55 -1.09 -9.58
CA ALA A 62 3.23 -2.23 -10.42
C ALA A 62 1.89 -2.03 -11.17
N THR A 63 1.94 -1.24 -12.25
CA THR A 63 0.77 -0.85 -13.02
C THR A 63 0.01 -2.09 -13.48
N LEU A 64 -1.32 -2.01 -13.39
CA LEU A 64 -2.25 -3.11 -13.70
C LEU A 64 -2.17 -3.60 -15.16
N ALA A 65 -1.28 -3.04 -15.99
CA ALA A 65 -0.88 -3.52 -17.30
C ALA A 65 -0.36 -4.98 -17.37
N ARG A 66 -0.11 -5.64 -16.23
CA ARG A 66 0.12 -7.11 -16.18
C ARG A 66 -1.15 -7.95 -16.08
N ALA A 67 -2.33 -7.35 -15.97
CA ALA A 67 -3.56 -7.97 -16.43
C ALA A 67 -3.47 -8.18 -17.95
N ARG A 68 -2.95 -9.36 -18.35
CA ARG A 68 -2.97 -9.82 -19.74
C ARG A 68 -4.43 -10.08 -20.15
N LEU A 69 -5.12 -9.01 -20.53
CA LEU A 69 -6.43 -9.06 -21.19
C LEU A 69 -6.32 -10.06 -22.36
N PRO A 70 -7.02 -11.22 -22.32
CA PRO A 70 -6.99 -12.14 -23.44
C PRO A 70 -7.59 -11.43 -24.65
N HIS A 71 -6.90 -11.52 -25.78
CA HIS A 71 -7.16 -10.74 -26.99
C HIS A 71 -8.38 -11.28 -27.77
N MET A 72 -9.56 -11.25 -27.13
CA MET A 72 -10.80 -11.93 -27.55
C MET A 72 -11.54 -11.23 -28.69
N PHE A 73 -11.06 -10.08 -29.18
CA PHE A 73 -11.64 -9.36 -30.32
C PHE A 73 -10.83 -9.48 -31.63
N LYS A 74 -10.14 -10.62 -31.84
CA LYS A 74 -9.79 -11.07 -33.20
C LYS A 74 -11.04 -11.59 -33.92
N ARG A 75 -11.83 -10.66 -34.46
CA ARG A 75 -12.96 -10.97 -35.35
C ARG A 75 -12.41 -11.65 -36.61
N SER A 76 -12.93 -12.83 -36.95
CA SER A 76 -12.42 -13.63 -38.07
C SER A 76 -12.51 -12.87 -39.40
N GLY A 77 -11.38 -12.76 -40.09
CA GLY A 77 -11.33 -12.27 -41.47
C GLY A 77 -11.58 -13.42 -42.44
N GLN A 78 -12.84 -13.64 -42.81
CA GLN A 78 -13.19 -14.59 -43.88
C GLN A 78 -14.16 -13.95 -44.87
N SER A 79 -13.78 -13.96 -46.14
CA SER A 79 -14.63 -13.50 -47.25
C SER A 79 -15.72 -14.53 -47.53
N THR A 80 -16.99 -14.10 -47.67
CA THR A 80 -17.80 -14.37 -48.88
C THR A 80 -19.20 -13.71 -48.87
N LYS A 81 -19.55 -13.12 -50.02
CA LYS A 81 -20.84 -13.23 -50.75
C LYS A 81 -22.19 -12.83 -50.08
N VAL A 82 -22.56 -11.56 -50.30
CA VAL A 82 -23.86 -11.09 -50.87
C VAL A 82 -25.15 -11.09 -50.00
N ARG A 83 -25.97 -10.05 -50.28
CA ARG A 83 -27.42 -9.83 -50.01
C ARG A 83 -27.84 -9.19 -48.68
N ARG A 84 -28.05 -7.86 -48.75
CA ARG A 84 -29.12 -7.12 -48.04
C ARG A 84 -29.79 -6.16 -49.04
N THR A 85 -31.06 -5.85 -48.83
CA THR A 85 -31.93 -5.09 -49.76
C THR A 85 -32.91 -4.24 -48.96
N SER A 86 -33.24 -3.04 -49.46
CA SER A 86 -34.40 -2.21 -49.06
C SER A 86 -34.30 -1.58 -47.65
N SER A 87 -34.12 -0.26 -47.51
CA SER A 87 -35.14 0.83 -47.52
C SER A 87 -35.97 0.91 -46.22
N ALA A 88 -36.34 2.06 -45.62
CA ALA A 88 -36.03 3.48 -45.81
C ALA A 88 -36.49 4.23 -44.51
N THR A 89 -36.32 5.54 -44.27
CA THR A 89 -35.77 6.64 -45.09
C THR A 89 -34.70 7.39 -44.24
N GLU A 90 -34.62 8.69 -43.93
CA GLU A 90 -35.25 9.98 -44.33
C GLU A 90 -34.19 11.12 -44.14
N ILE A 91 -34.38 12.31 -44.73
CA ILE A 91 -33.39 13.41 -44.68
C ILE A 91 -34.03 14.76 -44.29
N GLY A 92 -33.45 15.46 -43.29
CA GLY A 92 -33.96 16.76 -42.84
C GLY A 92 -33.00 17.63 -42.03
N LEU A 93 -32.16 18.41 -42.72
CA LEU A 93 -31.52 19.63 -42.22
C LEU A 93 -31.78 20.75 -43.24
N PRO A 94 -31.98 22.00 -42.81
CA PRO A 94 -30.87 22.96 -42.96
C PRO A 94 -30.74 24.02 -41.83
N MET A 95 -29.73 24.87 -42.03
CA MET A 95 -29.34 26.13 -41.37
C MET A 95 -30.52 27.06 -40.94
N GLN A 96 -30.36 28.09 -40.07
CA GLN A 96 -29.35 29.16 -40.18
C GLN A 96 -29.24 30.13 -38.96
N SER A 97 -28.01 30.62 -38.72
CA SER A 97 -27.59 31.91 -38.12
C SER A 97 -28.33 32.55 -36.92
N GLY A 98 -27.63 32.62 -35.78
CA GLY A 98 -27.06 33.89 -35.28
C GLY A 98 -27.98 34.93 -34.62
N GLY A 99 -27.71 35.20 -33.33
CA GLY A 99 -28.23 36.33 -32.55
C GLY A 99 -27.35 36.55 -31.32
N VAL A 100 -27.33 37.76 -30.76
CA VAL A 100 -26.51 38.18 -29.60
C VAL A 100 -27.45 38.55 -28.44
N ASP A 101 -27.04 38.41 -27.18
CA ASP A 101 -27.07 39.49 -26.16
C ASP A 101 -26.96 39.03 -24.68
N HIS A 102 -26.63 40.02 -23.86
CA HIS A 102 -26.46 40.09 -22.40
C HIS A 102 -27.51 39.35 -21.54
N HIS A 103 -27.07 38.80 -20.38
CA HIS A 103 -27.28 39.51 -19.11
C HIS A 103 -26.35 39.04 -17.97
N SER A 104 -26.15 39.92 -16.97
CA SER A 104 -25.37 39.69 -15.76
C SER A 104 -26.22 39.25 -14.57
N GLU A 105 -25.57 38.55 -13.62
CA GLU A 105 -25.86 38.39 -12.18
C GLU A 105 -27.28 38.08 -11.66
N LEU A 106 -27.36 37.22 -10.64
CA LEU A 106 -27.78 37.62 -9.28
C LEU A 106 -27.62 36.46 -8.28
N LYS A 107 -27.22 36.78 -7.04
CA LYS A 107 -26.97 35.82 -5.95
C LYS A 107 -27.87 36.17 -4.75
N PRO A 108 -28.62 35.21 -4.19
CA PRO A 108 -29.13 35.33 -2.81
C PRO A 108 -28.41 34.41 -1.82
N MET A 109 -28.36 34.81 -0.55
CA MET A 109 -27.85 34.03 0.59
C MET A 109 -29.00 33.26 1.26
N GLY A 110 -28.74 32.07 1.85
CA GLY A 110 -29.81 31.16 2.31
C GLY A 110 -29.46 30.14 3.42
N ASN A 111 -28.75 30.58 4.45
CA ASN A 111 -28.55 29.98 5.79
C ASN A 111 -29.05 28.55 6.14
N MET A 112 -28.07 27.69 6.47
CA MET A 112 -27.89 27.02 7.79
C MET A 112 -28.74 25.78 8.19
N ALA A 113 -28.12 24.94 9.04
CA ALA A 113 -28.58 23.66 9.64
C ALA A 113 -28.65 22.46 8.66
N SER A 114 -28.38 21.21 9.08
CA SER A 114 -28.13 20.68 10.43
C SER A 114 -26.74 20.03 10.58
N ALA A 115 -26.33 19.75 11.83
CA ALA A 115 -25.03 19.16 12.15
C ALA A 115 -25.00 17.63 11.98
N GLY A 116 -23.85 17.13 11.49
CA GLY A 116 -23.45 15.73 11.53
C GLY A 116 -21.93 15.69 11.51
N GLY A 117 -21.30 15.31 12.63
CA GLY A 117 -19.87 15.54 12.86
C GLY A 117 -18.97 14.59 12.08
N THR A 118 -18.55 14.99 10.88
CA THR A 118 -17.34 14.44 10.25
C THR A 118 -16.12 15.14 10.82
N SER A 119 -15.16 14.37 11.35
CA SER A 119 -13.88 14.91 11.81
C SER A 119 -13.14 15.54 10.63
N ALA A 120 -12.96 16.86 10.66
CA ALA A 120 -12.33 17.60 9.58
C ALA A 120 -10.82 17.28 9.54
N VAL A 121 -10.44 16.29 8.74
CA VAL A 121 -9.04 16.09 8.32
C VAL A 121 -8.61 17.33 7.56
N SER A 122 -7.74 18.13 8.16
CA SER A 122 -7.12 19.28 7.53
C SER A 122 -6.06 18.80 6.54
N THR A 123 -6.42 18.79 5.26
CA THR A 123 -5.52 18.41 4.16
C THR A 123 -4.41 19.44 4.00
N PHE A 124 -3.33 19.27 4.77
CA PHE A 124 -2.06 19.96 4.54
C PHE A 124 -1.33 19.29 3.37
N PRO A 125 -0.60 20.06 2.53
CA PRO A 125 0.18 19.50 1.43
C PRO A 125 1.38 18.72 1.97
N SER A 126 1.25 17.39 2.06
CA SER A 126 2.36 16.48 2.35
C SER A 126 3.28 16.39 1.14
N ASN A 127 4.59 16.39 1.37
CA ASN A 127 5.61 16.50 0.31
C ASN A 127 6.18 15.14 -0.12
N SER A 128 5.47 14.05 0.15
CA SER A 128 5.88 12.68 -0.16
C SER A 128 4.84 11.93 -1.02
N GLU A 129 5.15 11.80 -2.32
CA GLU A 129 4.41 11.07 -3.39
C GLU A 129 4.17 9.57 -3.10
N SER A 130 4.53 9.09 -1.90
CA SER A 130 4.32 7.75 -1.39
C SER A 130 3.23 7.66 -0.31
N GLN A 131 2.50 8.75 -0.05
CA GLN A 131 1.33 8.78 0.85
C GLN A 131 0.00 8.82 0.10
N ASP A 132 -0.03 9.32 -1.15
CA ASP A 132 -1.25 9.41 -1.94
C ASP A 132 -1.69 8.02 -2.44
N LEU A 133 -2.88 7.61 -2.00
CA LEU A 133 -3.61 6.45 -2.53
C LEU A 133 -4.02 6.71 -3.99
N LEU A 134 -3.98 5.67 -4.83
CA LEU A 134 -4.54 5.79 -6.19
C LEU A 134 -6.07 5.90 -6.15
N PRO A 135 -6.72 6.60 -7.11
CA PRO A 135 -8.17 6.74 -7.11
C PRO A 135 -8.91 5.39 -7.12
N GLY A 136 -9.62 5.08 -6.03
CA GLY A 136 -10.31 3.81 -5.82
C GLY A 136 -9.53 2.75 -5.03
N GLU A 137 -8.37 3.09 -4.45
CA GLU A 137 -7.72 2.25 -3.42
C GLU A 137 -8.45 2.41 -2.08
N GLU A 138 -9.24 1.40 -1.71
CA GLU A 138 -9.91 1.29 -0.42
C GLU A 138 -9.46 0.01 0.29
N TYR A 139 -9.24 0.09 1.61
CA TYR A 139 -8.83 -1.02 2.47
C TYR A 139 -9.79 -1.12 3.67
N THR A 140 -10.06 -2.33 4.15
CA THR A 140 -11.03 -2.58 5.24
C THR A 140 -10.37 -2.58 6.62
N PHE A 141 -9.12 -3.03 6.70
CA PHE A 141 -8.35 -3.16 7.94
C PHE A 141 -7.07 -2.31 7.93
N LEU A 142 -6.44 -2.10 6.77
CA LEU A 142 -5.24 -1.28 6.65
C LEU A 142 -5.57 0.22 6.73
N LEU A 143 -5.11 0.86 7.79
CA LEU A 143 -5.20 2.30 8.01
C LEU A 143 -4.03 3.03 7.35
N THR A 144 -4.34 3.96 6.45
CA THR A 144 -3.36 4.77 5.69
C THR A 144 -3.58 6.28 5.93
N PRO A 145 -3.42 6.79 7.16
CA PRO A 145 -3.60 8.21 7.45
C PRO A 145 -2.51 9.08 6.81
N SER A 146 -2.88 10.26 6.31
CA SER A 146 -1.91 11.28 5.87
C SER A 146 -1.07 11.78 7.05
N LEU A 147 0.23 11.95 6.85
CA LEU A 147 1.17 12.30 7.91
C LEU A 147 1.68 13.75 7.75
N PRO A 148 1.75 14.55 8.82
CA PRO A 148 2.26 15.92 8.75
C PRO A 148 3.81 16.00 8.66
N PHE A 149 4.52 14.87 8.73
CA PHE A 149 5.98 14.80 8.61
C PHE A 149 6.43 13.40 8.12
N ASP A 150 7.67 13.32 7.63
CA ASP A 150 8.36 12.07 7.32
C ASP A 150 8.77 11.34 8.62
N PRO A 151 8.26 10.14 8.94
CA PRO A 151 8.64 9.42 10.14
C PRO A 151 10.08 8.89 10.10
N ASP A 152 10.74 8.80 11.28
CA ASP A 152 12.03 8.12 11.40
C ASP A 152 11.87 6.61 11.40
N TYR A 153 12.75 5.91 10.68
CA TYR A 153 12.64 4.48 10.51
C TYR A 153 12.98 3.67 11.77
N PHE A 154 13.95 4.08 12.58
CA PHE A 154 14.38 3.29 13.73
C PHE A 154 13.34 3.36 14.84
N GLU A 155 12.76 4.55 15.07
CA GLU A 155 11.66 4.76 16.01
C GLU A 155 10.40 3.97 15.61
N ILE A 156 10.01 4.02 14.33
CA ILE A 156 8.86 3.26 13.84
C ILE A 156 9.12 1.75 13.80
N PHE A 157 10.36 1.31 13.56
CA PHE A 157 10.66 -0.12 13.64
C PHE A 157 10.64 -0.64 15.08
N ALA A 158 11.16 0.12 16.06
CA ALA A 158 11.10 -0.24 17.47
C ALA A 158 9.64 -0.31 17.97
N THR A 159 8.86 0.74 17.76
CA THR A 159 7.44 0.77 18.17
C THR A 159 6.59 -0.27 17.43
N LEU A 160 6.90 -0.61 16.17
CA LEU A 160 6.27 -1.75 15.50
C LEU A 160 6.62 -3.08 16.20
N CYS A 161 7.87 -3.29 16.62
CA CYS A 161 8.23 -4.50 17.39
C CYS A 161 7.41 -4.63 18.68
N ASP A 162 7.18 -3.54 19.41
CA ASP A 162 6.35 -3.55 20.63
C ASP A 162 4.89 -3.93 20.31
N VAL A 163 4.28 -3.31 19.28
CA VAL A 163 2.92 -3.65 18.83
C VAL A 163 2.81 -5.12 18.37
N LEU A 164 3.88 -5.70 17.80
CA LEU A 164 3.91 -7.14 17.48
C LEU A 164 4.02 -8.02 18.73
N ILE A 165 4.76 -7.61 19.75
CA ILE A 165 4.81 -8.32 21.04
C ILE A 165 3.41 -8.35 21.67
N ASP A 166 2.66 -7.24 21.61
CA ASP A 166 1.26 -7.20 22.06
C ASP A 166 0.35 -8.11 21.21
N CYS A 167 0.58 -8.19 19.89
CA CYS A 167 -0.16 -9.12 19.02
C CYS A 167 0.03 -10.59 19.41
N TYR A 168 1.27 -11.04 19.58
CA TYR A 168 1.54 -12.42 20.02
C TYR A 168 1.07 -12.67 21.46
N SER A 169 1.18 -11.67 22.35
CA SER A 169 0.68 -11.76 23.73
C SER A 169 -0.84 -11.91 23.78
N ARG A 170 -1.58 -11.11 22.99
CA ARG A 170 -3.04 -11.23 22.84
C ARG A 170 -3.42 -12.58 22.25
N LEU A 171 -2.70 -13.07 21.24
CA LEU A 171 -2.91 -14.41 20.67
C LEU A 171 -2.80 -15.48 21.77
N VAL A 172 -1.75 -15.46 22.58
CA VAL A 172 -1.58 -16.40 23.71
C VAL A 172 -2.72 -16.29 24.71
N SER A 173 -3.18 -15.07 25.07
CA SER A 173 -4.33 -14.92 25.98
C SER A 173 -5.66 -15.45 25.41
N LEU A 174 -5.81 -15.49 24.08
CA LEU A 174 -6.97 -16.05 23.39
C LEU A 174 -6.90 -17.60 23.28
N VAL A 175 -5.73 -18.21 23.54
CA VAL A 175 -5.56 -19.67 23.66
C VAL A 175 -5.85 -20.10 25.11
N SER A 176 -7.09 -19.92 25.55
CA SER A 176 -7.52 -20.22 26.92
C SER A 176 -7.64 -21.72 27.23
N HIS A 177 -7.69 -22.59 26.20
CA HIS A 177 -7.72 -24.05 26.32
C HIS A 177 -7.05 -24.75 25.13
N PRO A 178 -6.37 -25.90 25.33
CA PRO A 178 -5.72 -26.65 24.24
C PRO A 178 -6.66 -27.13 23.12
N SER A 179 -7.96 -27.28 23.40
CA SER A 179 -8.97 -27.67 22.40
C SER A 179 -9.16 -26.63 21.29
N LEU A 180 -8.72 -25.38 21.48
CA LEU A 180 -8.71 -24.34 20.46
C LEU A 180 -7.59 -24.55 19.42
N CYS A 181 -6.53 -25.31 19.76
CA CYS A 181 -5.38 -25.59 18.91
C CYS A 181 -5.66 -26.71 17.88
N ASN A 182 -6.76 -26.61 17.16
CA ASN A 182 -7.09 -27.52 16.06
C ASN A 182 -6.34 -27.15 14.76
N ALA A 183 -6.34 -28.07 13.78
CA ALA A 183 -5.60 -27.92 12.53
C ALA A 183 -5.96 -26.64 11.74
N ALA A 184 -7.25 -26.27 11.67
CA ALA A 184 -7.69 -25.06 10.97
C ALA A 184 -7.19 -23.77 11.66
N MET A 185 -7.11 -23.78 13.00
CA MET A 185 -6.52 -22.67 13.77
C MET A 185 -5.00 -22.60 13.54
N GLY A 186 -4.32 -23.75 13.55
CA GLY A 186 -2.90 -23.86 13.25
C GLY A 186 -2.53 -23.38 11.84
N GLU A 187 -3.37 -23.69 10.84
CA GLU A 187 -3.25 -23.15 9.48
C GLU A 187 -3.40 -21.62 9.43
N LEU A 188 -4.44 -21.07 10.07
CA LEU A 188 -4.67 -19.61 10.11
C LEU A 188 -3.50 -18.89 10.79
N PHE A 189 -3.00 -19.43 11.90
CA PHE A 189 -1.81 -18.92 12.58
C PHE A 189 -0.59 -18.97 11.65
N THR A 190 -0.27 -20.14 11.11
CA THR A 190 0.91 -20.34 10.25
C THR A 190 0.89 -19.41 9.03
N LYS A 191 -0.29 -19.12 8.46
CA LYS A 191 -0.45 -18.17 7.34
C LYS A 191 -0.16 -16.72 7.75
N ALA A 192 -0.68 -16.25 8.89
CA ALA A 192 -0.39 -14.90 9.40
C ALA A 192 1.09 -14.76 9.81
N ASP A 193 1.61 -15.73 10.54
CA ASP A 193 2.97 -15.81 11.06
C ASP A 193 4.03 -15.89 9.93
N ALA A 194 3.74 -16.62 8.85
CA ALA A 194 4.57 -16.64 7.64
C ALA A 194 4.53 -15.31 6.87
N LYS A 195 3.35 -14.67 6.74
CA LYS A 195 3.22 -13.32 6.15
C LYS A 195 4.03 -12.30 6.95
N LEU A 196 3.90 -12.29 8.28
CA LEU A 196 4.60 -11.35 9.16
C LEU A 196 6.13 -11.49 9.05
N ARG A 197 6.65 -12.72 9.08
CA ARG A 197 8.07 -12.99 8.82
C ARG A 197 8.53 -12.45 7.47
N LYS A 198 7.79 -12.76 6.39
CA LYS A 198 8.13 -12.34 5.02
C LYS A 198 8.16 -10.82 4.87
N VAL A 199 7.15 -10.14 5.40
CA VAL A 199 6.92 -8.69 5.24
C VAL A 199 7.89 -7.85 6.07
N ILE A 200 8.21 -8.30 7.29
CA ILE A 200 9.00 -7.51 8.25
C ILE A 200 10.41 -8.10 8.37
N VAL A 201 10.52 -9.32 8.89
CA VAL A 201 11.80 -9.93 9.28
C VAL A 201 12.70 -10.21 8.09
N SER A 202 12.18 -10.85 7.03
CA SER A 202 13.00 -11.29 5.88
C SER A 202 13.63 -10.14 5.10
N GLY A 203 12.96 -8.98 5.01
CA GLY A 203 13.55 -7.79 4.40
C GLY A 203 14.71 -7.24 5.23
N ILE A 204 14.46 -7.01 6.52
CA ILE A 204 15.43 -6.41 7.44
C ILE A 204 16.66 -7.28 7.63
N VAL A 205 16.49 -8.60 7.81
CA VAL A 205 17.61 -9.54 7.99
C VAL A 205 18.50 -9.57 6.75
N ARG A 206 17.92 -9.60 5.54
CA ARG A 206 18.69 -9.58 4.29
C ARG A 206 19.48 -8.27 4.14
N GLU A 207 18.84 -7.13 4.36
CA GLU A 207 19.50 -5.82 4.26
C GLU A 207 20.60 -5.63 5.30
N PHE A 208 20.40 -6.13 6.53
CA PHE A 208 21.42 -6.14 7.57
C PHE A 208 22.63 -7.02 7.17
N GLU A 209 22.39 -8.19 6.57
CA GLU A 209 23.45 -9.05 6.05
C GLU A 209 24.21 -8.37 4.90
N ASP A 210 23.50 -7.82 3.91
CA ASP A 210 24.09 -7.11 2.77
C ASP A 210 24.91 -5.88 3.21
N ALA A 211 24.38 -5.06 4.13
CA ALA A 211 25.08 -3.91 4.68
C ALA A 211 26.32 -4.32 5.50
N SER A 212 26.23 -5.36 6.32
CA SER A 212 27.36 -5.90 7.09
C SER A 212 28.44 -6.45 6.16
N ARG A 213 28.05 -7.19 5.12
CA ARG A 213 28.93 -7.76 4.08
C ARG A 213 29.59 -6.68 3.22
N ALA A 214 28.90 -5.57 2.96
CA ALA A 214 29.46 -4.40 2.27
C ALA A 214 30.44 -3.63 3.17
N SER A 215 30.08 -3.41 4.43
CA SER A 215 30.95 -2.75 5.43
C SER A 215 32.25 -3.52 5.63
N ALA A 216 32.20 -4.83 5.89
CA ALA A 216 33.41 -5.65 6.06
C ALA A 216 34.35 -5.59 4.84
N LYS A 217 33.82 -5.56 3.61
CA LYS A 217 34.62 -5.37 2.38
C LYS A 217 35.25 -3.97 2.32
N SER A 218 34.52 -2.93 2.72
CA SER A 218 35.03 -1.55 2.80
C SER A 218 36.21 -1.46 3.75
N GLU A 219 36.09 -2.01 4.97
CA GLU A 219 37.15 -1.94 5.98
C GLU A 219 38.39 -2.74 5.58
N ILE A 220 38.22 -3.94 5.03
CA ILE A 220 39.34 -4.73 4.48
C ILE A 220 40.05 -3.99 3.34
N ALA A 221 39.30 -3.32 2.44
CA ALA A 221 39.87 -2.49 1.38
C ALA A 221 40.48 -1.16 1.90
N GLY A 222 40.03 -0.67 3.05
CA GLY A 222 40.67 0.43 3.79
C GLY A 222 42.03 0.01 4.34
N VAL A 223 42.07 -1.06 5.13
CA VAL A 223 43.30 -1.63 5.70
C VAL A 223 44.29 -2.02 4.60
N GLY A 224 43.85 -2.68 3.53
CA GLY A 224 44.71 -3.04 2.41
C GLY A 224 45.39 -1.84 1.74
N ARG A 225 44.68 -0.71 1.60
CA ARG A 225 45.27 0.55 1.10
C ARG A 225 46.23 1.20 2.08
N MET A 226 45.96 1.14 3.39
CA MET A 226 46.89 1.66 4.40
C MET A 226 48.18 0.83 4.45
N VAL A 227 48.08 -0.50 4.37
CA VAL A 227 49.25 -1.40 4.42
C VAL A 227 50.10 -1.30 3.15
N LEU A 228 49.50 -1.34 1.95
CA LEU A 228 50.29 -1.16 0.70
C LEU A 228 50.81 0.28 0.55
N GLY A 229 50.03 1.29 0.96
CA GLY A 229 50.47 2.68 0.93
C GLY A 229 51.65 2.96 1.87
N GLY A 230 51.65 2.35 3.06
CA GLY A 230 52.76 2.40 4.01
C GLY A 230 53.99 1.56 3.63
N LEU A 231 53.92 0.76 2.57
CA LEU A 231 55.04 -0.05 2.05
C LEU A 231 55.69 0.56 0.79
N LEU A 232 55.27 1.76 0.39
CA LEU A 232 55.70 2.49 -0.81
C LEU A 232 56.15 3.93 -0.50
N GLY A 233 56.47 4.23 0.76
CA GLY A 233 57.01 5.51 1.24
C GLY A 233 58.38 5.33 1.90
#